data_AF-A0A955W2N3-F1
#
_entry.id   AF-A0A955W2N3-F1
#
_cell.length_a   1.000
_cell.length_b   1.000
_cell.length_c   1.000
_cell.angle_alpha   90.00
_cell.angle_beta   90.00
_cell.angle_gamma   90.00
#
_symmetry.space_group_name_H-M   'P 1'
#
loop_
_entity.id
_entity.type
_entity.pdbx_description
1 polymer ?
#
loop_
_entity_poly.entity_id
_entity_poly.type
_entity_poly.pdbx_seq_one_letter_code
_entity_poly.pdbx_strand_id
1 'polypeptide(L)'
;MGSIPAAAHRASRSKQPAPARRCARLLVLGLVVVAGCSRQPSADRPPSHAQPAAKQPTAHPPAPPAPTEKAAEAAPAENAPEAAPAHPSAEPAPAAAPLYSAHRDMMGTVFVISTVAPEASAAPAIEAAFDEIARLEDVLSEWIPTSEISRINQAAGKAPVHVSADTLAVVKAGLDVSRWSHGAFDLSWAVLRKVYDFRPGHYRVPRDGELKPLLPLIDYHAVRVDGAAQTVELMKRGMAIGTGGIGKGYALDRAGDVLRAHGIDDYMIFGGGQVQVHGTRGGRPWRVGIQHPRRNDYFAAIEASDVSISTSGDYEHVYVDPSGRRWHHIVDPKTGLPVEGTMSVTLIAPSGLYADALSTAVFVLGPKKGLAMLAGLPFEAEAVIVDSSCRVITTPGTEQKLHFHIALDDGKLAGCDAGADWLHRRALSPAKAPPAPEGTAGGG
;
A
#
# COMPACT_ATOMS: atom_id res chain seq x y z
N MET A 1 46.32 42.75 45.40
CA MET A 1 45.35 43.22 46.42
C MET A 1 43.95 43.00 45.86
N GLY A 2 43.01 42.44 46.62
CA GLY A 2 41.70 41.98 46.12
C GLY A 2 41.81 40.66 45.31
N SER A 3 41.09 39.56 45.54
CA SER A 3 39.88 39.21 46.33
C SER A 3 38.52 39.39 45.61
N ILE A 4 38.08 38.32 44.94
CA ILE A 4 36.85 37.52 45.21
C ILE A 4 35.68 38.31 45.86
N PRO A 5 34.46 38.33 45.26
CA PRO A 5 33.67 37.09 45.15
C PRO A 5 32.85 36.86 43.87
N ALA A 6 32.35 35.63 43.73
CA ALA A 6 31.34 35.22 42.76
C ALA A 6 29.91 35.47 43.30
N ALA A 7 28.94 35.62 42.39
CA ALA A 7 27.51 35.63 42.70
C ALA A 7 26.79 34.55 41.89
N ALA A 8 26.10 33.62 42.55
CA ALA A 8 25.39 32.52 41.91
C ALA A 8 23.89 32.83 41.80
N HIS A 9 23.34 32.82 40.57
CA HIS A 9 21.90 32.84 40.36
C HIS A 9 21.35 31.42 40.18
N ARG A 10 20.54 30.98 41.15
CA ARG A 10 19.68 29.80 40.99
C ARG A 10 18.60 30.09 39.93
N ALA A 11 18.58 29.31 38.85
CA ALA A 11 17.37 29.12 38.05
C ALA A 11 16.56 27.94 38.64
N SER A 12 15.23 28.07 38.69
CA SER A 12 14.35 27.08 39.34
C SER A 12 14.17 25.80 38.50
N ARG A 13 14.12 24.64 39.15
CA ARG A 13 13.58 23.42 38.55
C ARG A 13 12.05 23.43 38.68
N SER A 14 11.35 23.92 37.67
CA SER A 14 9.92 23.60 37.50
C SER A 14 9.76 22.10 37.15
N LYS A 15 8.78 21.44 37.75
CA LYS A 15 8.40 20.06 37.44
C LYS A 15 7.08 20.06 36.66
N GLN A 16 6.97 19.10 35.73
CA GLN A 16 5.73 18.58 35.14
C GLN A 16 4.91 19.54 34.25
N PRO A 17 3.97 19.00 33.43
CA PRO A 17 3.71 17.58 33.16
C PRO A 17 4.25 17.10 31.80
N ALA A 18 4.39 15.79 31.64
CA ALA A 18 4.55 15.18 30.31
C ALA A 18 3.21 15.25 29.54
N PRO A 19 3.22 15.41 28.20
CA PRO A 19 2.00 15.39 27.41
C PRO A 19 1.33 14.02 27.51
N ALA A 20 0.07 13.99 27.91
CA ALA A 20 -0.69 12.74 28.00
C ALA A 20 -0.82 12.09 26.62
N ARG A 21 -0.39 10.84 26.49
CA ARG A 21 -0.58 10.02 25.28
C ARG A 21 -2.07 9.79 25.04
N ARG A 22 -2.72 10.69 24.32
CA ARG A 22 -4.06 10.47 23.77
C ARG A 22 -3.95 9.47 22.64
N CYS A 23 -4.35 8.22 22.88
CA CYS A 23 -4.48 7.20 21.85
C CYS A 23 -5.63 7.56 20.91
N ALA A 24 -5.37 8.44 19.94
CA ALA A 24 -6.26 8.69 18.82
C ALA A 24 -6.31 7.44 17.95
N ARG A 25 -7.44 6.71 17.99
CA ARG A 25 -7.72 5.64 17.01
C ARG A 25 -7.98 6.27 15.65
N LEU A 26 -6.91 6.55 14.90
CA LEU A 26 -7.00 6.89 13.49
C LEU A 26 -7.30 5.61 12.70
N LEU A 27 -8.49 5.52 12.11
CA LEU A 27 -8.94 4.32 11.40
C LEU A 27 -8.44 4.36 9.96
N VAL A 28 -7.35 3.67 9.67
CA VAL A 28 -6.85 3.50 8.29
C VAL A 28 -7.82 2.63 7.50
N LEU A 29 -8.48 3.20 6.48
CA LEU A 29 -9.24 2.41 5.51
C LEU A 29 -8.25 1.62 4.65
N GLY A 30 -8.40 0.30 4.60
CA GLY A 30 -7.55 -0.57 3.77
C GLY A 30 -7.87 -2.06 3.83
N LEU A 31 -8.41 -2.57 4.94
CA LEU A 31 -8.70 -3.99 5.12
C LEU A 31 -10.11 -4.25 5.69
N VAL A 32 -11.07 -4.59 4.82
CA VAL A 32 -12.41 -5.01 5.24
C VAL A 32 -12.39 -6.50 5.57
N VAL A 33 -12.39 -6.83 6.87
CA VAL A 33 -12.62 -8.21 7.33
C VAL A 33 -14.13 -8.47 7.37
N VAL A 34 -14.62 -9.27 6.43
CA VAL A 34 -16.03 -9.70 6.42
C VAL A 34 -16.24 -10.80 7.45
N ALA A 35 -16.87 -10.45 8.58
CA ALA A 35 -17.36 -11.41 9.58
C ALA A 35 -18.89 -11.53 9.45
N GLY A 36 -19.39 -12.69 9.05
CA GLY A 36 -20.81 -12.96 8.89
C GLY A 36 -21.48 -13.36 10.21
N CYS A 37 -22.40 -12.54 10.73
CA CYS A 37 -23.17 -12.87 11.94
C CYS A 37 -24.45 -13.63 11.59
N SER A 38 -24.42 -14.96 11.68
CA SER A 38 -25.62 -15.81 11.64
C SER A 38 -26.46 -15.67 12.91
N ARG A 39 -27.75 -15.34 12.79
CA ARG A 39 -28.73 -15.42 13.90
C ARG A 39 -29.59 -16.68 13.77
N GLN A 40 -29.74 -17.42 14.87
CA GLN A 40 -30.89 -18.32 15.09
C GLN A 40 -31.36 -18.21 16.56
N PRO A 41 -32.62 -18.60 16.86
CA PRO A 41 -33.30 -18.16 18.08
C PRO A 41 -33.29 -19.19 19.22
N SER A 42 -33.66 -18.73 20.42
CA SER A 42 -34.24 -19.58 21.46
C SER A 42 -35.47 -18.89 22.08
N ALA A 43 -36.38 -19.70 22.61
CA ALA A 43 -37.48 -19.25 23.46
C ALA A 43 -37.24 -19.78 24.89
N ASP A 44 -37.61 -18.99 25.91
CA ASP A 44 -38.68 -19.37 26.85
C ASP A 44 -38.89 -18.32 27.97
N ARG A 45 -39.91 -18.54 28.80
CA ARG A 45 -40.48 -17.69 29.88
C ARG A 45 -40.88 -18.61 31.06
N PRO A 46 -41.51 -18.16 32.18
CA PRO A 46 -41.88 -16.83 32.71
C PRO A 46 -41.18 -16.61 34.10
N PRO A 47 -41.73 -16.00 35.19
CA PRO A 47 -42.77 -14.97 35.47
C PRO A 47 -42.15 -13.69 36.13
N SER A 48 -42.80 -12.73 36.83
CA SER A 48 -44.12 -12.03 36.83
C SER A 48 -44.07 -10.84 37.85
N HIS A 49 -45.06 -9.91 37.82
CA HIS A 49 -45.31 -8.80 38.79
C HIS A 49 -44.32 -7.59 38.77
N ALA A 50 -44.71 -6.31 38.96
CA ALA A 50 -46.03 -5.68 39.19
C ALA A 50 -46.16 -4.25 38.56
N GLN A 51 -47.35 -3.65 38.70
CA GLN A 51 -47.84 -2.33 38.22
C GLN A 51 -47.46 -1.14 39.15
N PRO A 52 -47.84 0.16 38.93
CA PRO A 52 -48.83 0.75 37.98
C PRO A 52 -48.35 2.05 37.25
N ALA A 53 -49.22 2.93 36.70
CA ALA A 53 -50.19 2.80 35.58
C ALA A 53 -50.87 4.18 35.31
N ALA A 54 -51.30 4.49 34.07
CA ALA A 54 -52.07 5.71 33.74
C ALA A 54 -53.14 5.50 32.64
N LYS A 55 -54.19 6.35 32.65
CA LYS A 55 -55.49 6.29 31.93
C LYS A 55 -55.46 7.13 30.62
N GLN A 56 -56.38 7.12 29.62
CA GLN A 56 -57.57 6.37 29.12
C GLN A 56 -58.04 7.05 27.77
N PRO A 57 -59.20 6.77 27.10
CA PRO A 57 -59.66 5.54 26.41
C PRO A 57 -60.30 5.82 24.99
N THR A 58 -61.19 4.92 24.52
CA THR A 58 -62.13 4.99 23.34
C THR A 58 -61.56 4.66 21.93
N ALA A 59 -62.27 3.95 21.00
CA ALA A 59 -63.52 3.15 21.07
C ALA A 59 -63.59 2.03 19.98
N HIS A 60 -64.66 1.21 20.03
CA HIS A 60 -65.09 0.11 19.13
C HIS A 60 -66.64 0.18 19.01
N PRO A 61 -67.40 -0.61 18.18
CA PRO A 61 -67.16 -1.95 17.59
C PRO A 61 -67.69 -2.06 16.11
N PRO A 62 -68.31 -3.16 15.58
CA PRO A 62 -68.20 -4.63 15.79
C PRO A 62 -67.88 -5.43 14.48
N ALA A 63 -67.77 -6.77 14.57
CA ALA A 63 -67.76 -7.72 13.42
C ALA A 63 -69.16 -8.33 13.14
N PRO A 64 -69.36 -9.09 12.04
CA PRO A 64 -69.56 -10.55 12.17
C PRO A 64 -68.91 -11.37 10.99
N PRO A 65 -69.40 -12.54 10.49
CA PRO A 65 -68.59 -13.77 10.53
C PRO A 65 -68.35 -14.50 9.18
N ALA A 66 -67.66 -15.63 9.20
CA ALA A 66 -67.41 -16.52 8.06
C ALA A 66 -67.99 -17.95 8.27
N PRO A 67 -68.38 -18.66 7.20
CA PRO A 67 -68.57 -20.13 7.27
C PRO A 67 -68.08 -20.95 6.06
N THR A 68 -67.43 -22.08 6.38
CA THR A 68 -67.50 -23.41 5.70
C THR A 68 -66.92 -23.69 4.30
N GLU A 69 -66.38 -24.92 4.18
CA GLU A 69 -65.81 -25.56 2.99
C GLU A 69 -66.86 -26.41 2.22
N LYS A 70 -66.53 -26.85 0.99
CA LYS A 70 -66.70 -28.28 0.61
C LYS A 70 -65.85 -28.72 -0.59
N ALA A 71 -65.60 -30.04 -0.67
CA ALA A 71 -64.54 -30.67 -1.47
C ALA A 71 -65.01 -31.41 -2.75
N ALA A 72 -64.05 -31.64 -3.66
CA ALA A 72 -63.96 -32.66 -4.72
C ALA A 72 -62.53 -32.56 -5.34
N GLU A 73 -61.80 -33.57 -5.81
CA GLU A 73 -61.94 -35.04 -5.70
C GLU A 73 -60.52 -35.66 -5.54
N ALA A 74 -60.22 -36.90 -6.01
CA ALA A 74 -58.92 -37.55 -5.76
C ALA A 74 -58.34 -38.44 -6.88
N ALA A 75 -57.00 -38.42 -6.98
CA ALA A 75 -56.09 -39.46 -7.52
C ALA A 75 -56.11 -39.76 -9.04
N PRO A 76 -55.06 -40.40 -9.61
CA PRO A 76 -53.82 -40.93 -9.02
C PRO A 76 -52.53 -40.17 -9.43
N ALA A 77 -51.37 -40.70 -9.03
CA ALA A 77 -50.05 -40.07 -9.16
C ALA A 77 -49.05 -40.95 -9.93
N GLU A 78 -47.98 -40.33 -10.46
CA GLU A 78 -46.73 -41.04 -10.78
C GLU A 78 -45.51 -40.09 -10.81
N ASN A 79 -44.33 -40.64 -10.52
CA ASN A 79 -42.97 -40.09 -10.76
C ASN A 79 -42.60 -38.73 -10.13
N ALA A 80 -42.05 -38.78 -8.91
CA ALA A 80 -41.19 -37.72 -8.36
C ALA A 80 -39.70 -38.02 -8.68
N PRO A 81 -38.86 -37.00 -8.94
CA PRO A 81 -37.45 -37.21 -9.27
C PRO A 81 -36.59 -37.56 -8.04
N GLU A 82 -35.50 -38.27 -8.31
CA GLU A 82 -34.52 -38.77 -7.34
C GLU A 82 -33.74 -37.62 -6.64
N ALA A 83 -33.46 -37.78 -5.35
CA ALA A 83 -32.80 -36.74 -4.56
C ALA A 83 -31.29 -36.69 -4.84
N ALA A 84 -30.79 -35.54 -5.28
CA ALA A 84 -29.36 -35.31 -5.46
C ALA A 84 -28.58 -35.47 -4.13
N PRO A 85 -27.36 -36.05 -4.15
CA PRO A 85 -26.59 -36.28 -2.94
C PRO A 85 -26.20 -34.95 -2.28
N ALA A 86 -26.34 -34.87 -0.96
CA ALA A 86 -25.95 -33.70 -0.20
C ALA A 86 -24.44 -33.42 -0.35
N HIS A 87 -24.08 -32.22 -0.77
CA HIS A 87 -22.69 -31.77 -0.75
C HIS A 87 -22.15 -31.84 0.70
N PRO A 88 -20.89 -32.29 0.90
CA PRO A 88 -20.30 -32.27 2.23
C PRO A 88 -20.23 -30.82 2.72
N SER A 89 -20.79 -30.56 3.91
CA SER A 89 -20.74 -29.25 4.54
C SER A 89 -19.30 -28.78 4.65
N ALA A 90 -19.00 -27.63 4.05
CA ALA A 90 -17.66 -27.05 4.13
C ALA A 90 -17.28 -26.82 5.59
N GLU A 91 -16.15 -27.39 5.99
CA GLU A 91 -15.63 -27.29 7.36
C GLU A 91 -15.44 -25.81 7.74
N PRO A 92 -15.87 -25.36 8.93
CA PRO A 92 -15.83 -23.95 9.29
C PRO A 92 -14.39 -23.45 9.28
N ALA A 93 -14.08 -22.58 8.32
CA ALA A 93 -12.73 -22.10 8.07
C ALA A 93 -12.08 -21.58 9.36
N PRO A 94 -10.85 -22.00 9.70
CA PRO A 94 -10.25 -21.71 11.01
C PRO A 94 -10.23 -20.21 11.27
N ALA A 95 -10.64 -19.82 12.47
CA ALA A 95 -10.71 -18.43 12.90
C ALA A 95 -9.35 -17.76 12.65
N ALA A 96 -9.36 -16.66 11.89
CA ALA A 96 -8.13 -15.98 11.52
C ALA A 96 -7.39 -15.52 12.78
N ALA A 97 -6.16 -15.99 12.95
CA ALA A 97 -5.37 -15.71 14.14
C ALA A 97 -5.27 -14.20 14.41
N PRO A 98 -5.33 -13.75 15.67
CA PRO A 98 -5.36 -12.34 16.01
C PRO A 98 -4.07 -11.67 15.54
N LEU A 99 -4.22 -10.67 14.68
CA LEU A 99 -3.09 -9.85 14.24
C LEU A 99 -2.80 -8.79 15.30
N TYR A 100 -1.56 -8.72 15.76
CA TYR A 100 -1.03 -7.48 16.30
C TYR A 100 -0.65 -6.57 15.13
N SER A 101 -0.87 -5.26 15.24
CA SER A 101 -0.54 -4.31 14.16
C SER A 101 -0.34 -2.89 14.68
N ALA A 102 0.62 -2.18 14.10
CA ALA A 102 0.87 -0.76 14.36
C ALA A 102 1.21 -0.02 13.05
N HIS A 103 1.26 1.32 13.10
CA HIS A 103 1.60 2.17 11.96
C HIS A 103 2.39 3.41 12.40
N ARG A 104 3.18 3.96 11.48
CA ARG A 104 3.90 5.25 11.62
C ARG A 104 4.02 5.94 10.24
N ASP A 105 4.07 7.26 10.23
CA ASP A 105 4.27 8.06 9.01
C ASP A 105 5.78 8.29 8.78
N MET A 106 6.35 7.71 7.72
CA MET A 106 7.79 7.72 7.39
C MET A 106 8.02 7.63 5.88
N MET A 107 9.16 8.08 5.39
CA MET A 107 9.54 8.14 3.95
C MET A 107 8.49 8.81 3.04
N GLY A 108 7.71 9.74 3.59
CA GLY A 108 6.61 10.42 2.90
C GLY A 108 5.32 9.60 2.74
N THR A 109 5.15 8.48 3.45
CA THR A 109 3.97 7.62 3.38
C THR A 109 3.60 7.00 4.75
N VAL A 110 2.48 6.30 4.82
CA VAL A 110 2.12 5.48 5.99
C VAL A 110 2.79 4.11 5.86
N PHE A 111 3.57 3.71 6.85
CA PHE A 111 4.00 2.34 7.03
C PHE A 111 3.08 1.62 8.01
N VAL A 112 2.71 0.38 7.70
CA VAL A 112 1.92 -0.51 8.56
C VAL A 112 2.64 -1.84 8.68
N ILE A 113 2.79 -2.36 9.89
CA ILE A 113 3.32 -3.71 10.13
C ILE A 113 2.25 -4.51 10.89
N SER A 114 2.00 -5.73 10.41
CA SER A 114 1.03 -6.68 10.95
C SER A 114 1.69 -8.05 11.14
N THR A 115 1.41 -8.72 12.27
CA THR A 115 2.04 -10.01 12.60
C THR A 115 1.08 -10.94 13.34
N VAL A 116 1.25 -12.26 13.14
CA VAL A 116 0.57 -13.30 13.92
C VAL A 116 1.40 -13.66 15.15
N ALA A 117 1.47 -12.73 16.12
CA ALA A 117 2.21 -12.94 17.36
C ALA A 117 1.53 -12.23 18.55
N PRO A 118 1.72 -12.71 19.80
CA PRO A 118 1.25 -12.01 20.99
C PRO A 118 1.85 -10.60 21.11
N GLU A 119 1.07 -9.64 21.59
CA GLU A 119 1.49 -8.23 21.75
C GLU A 119 2.84 -8.08 22.48
N ALA A 120 3.11 -8.92 23.49
CA ALA A 120 4.33 -8.88 24.29
C ALA A 120 5.62 -9.18 23.49
N SER A 121 5.56 -9.94 22.39
CA SER A 121 6.69 -10.15 21.47
C SER A 121 6.57 -9.29 20.22
N ALA A 122 5.36 -9.07 19.72
CA ALA A 122 5.09 -8.30 18.52
C ALA A 122 5.44 -6.81 18.67
N ALA A 123 5.05 -6.17 19.77
CA ALA A 123 5.26 -4.73 19.99
C ALA A 123 6.75 -4.31 19.92
N PRO A 124 7.69 -4.92 20.67
CA PRO A 124 9.11 -4.52 20.59
C PRO A 124 9.74 -4.84 19.24
N ALA A 125 9.32 -5.90 18.55
CA ALA A 125 9.83 -6.24 17.22
C ALA A 125 9.38 -5.23 16.15
N ILE A 126 8.10 -4.82 16.18
CA ILE A 126 7.56 -3.82 15.26
C ILE A 126 8.16 -2.43 15.51
N GLU A 127 8.32 -2.02 16.77
CA GLU A 127 8.96 -0.74 17.10
C GLU A 127 10.43 -0.71 16.61
N ALA A 128 11.19 -1.80 16.78
CA ALA A 128 12.54 -1.92 16.24
C ALA A 128 12.59 -1.90 14.69
N ALA A 129 11.63 -2.55 14.02
CA ALA A 129 11.53 -2.54 12.57
C ALA A 129 11.17 -1.14 12.02
N PHE A 130 10.32 -0.38 12.73
CA PHE A 130 10.06 1.02 12.41
C PHE A 130 11.27 1.94 12.66
N ASP A 131 12.07 1.68 13.70
CA ASP A 131 13.28 2.46 13.98
C ASP A 131 14.38 2.21 12.91
N GLU A 132 14.46 1.00 12.32
CA GLU A 132 15.29 0.72 11.12
C GLU A 132 14.77 1.47 9.88
N ILE A 133 13.45 1.54 9.65
CA ILE A 133 12.87 2.32 8.55
C ILE A 133 13.20 3.82 8.72
N ALA A 134 13.09 4.37 9.93
CA ALA A 134 13.45 5.76 10.22
C ALA A 134 14.95 6.03 9.98
N ARG A 135 15.84 5.12 10.43
CA ARG A 135 17.29 5.20 10.14
C ARG A 135 17.56 5.19 8.62
N LEU A 136 16.83 4.38 7.87
CA LEU A 136 16.98 4.31 6.41
C LEU A 136 16.41 5.55 5.72
N GLU A 137 15.41 6.23 6.27
CA GLU A 137 15.00 7.55 5.79
C GLU A 137 16.13 8.58 5.93
N ASP A 138 16.77 8.70 7.11
CA ASP A 138 17.89 9.61 7.32
C ASP A 138 19.07 9.36 6.35
N VAL A 139 19.31 8.11 5.97
CA VAL A 139 20.40 7.70 5.06
C VAL A 139 20.03 7.88 3.59
N LEU A 140 18.82 7.46 3.18
CA LEU A 140 18.40 7.32 1.78
C LEU A 140 17.48 8.44 1.28
N SER A 141 16.96 9.30 2.15
CA SER A 141 16.02 10.36 1.75
C SER A 141 16.67 11.40 0.86
N GLU A 142 16.16 11.52 -0.36
CA GLU A 142 16.54 12.55 -1.33
C GLU A 142 16.04 13.97 -0.97
N TRP A 143 15.41 14.13 0.21
CA TRP A 143 14.87 15.39 0.74
C TRP A 143 15.61 15.89 1.99
N ILE A 144 16.21 14.99 2.79
CA ILE A 144 17.00 15.34 3.99
C ILE A 144 18.38 15.84 3.56
N PRO A 145 18.78 17.10 3.84
CA PRO A 145 20.02 17.68 3.28
C PRO A 145 21.33 16.99 3.70
N THR A 146 21.30 16.26 4.82
CA THR A 146 22.42 15.53 5.42
C THR A 146 22.53 14.07 4.98
N SER A 147 21.53 13.54 4.27
CA SER A 147 21.48 12.14 3.83
C SER A 147 22.60 11.79 2.85
N GLU A 148 22.91 10.51 2.68
CA GLU A 148 23.98 10.09 1.78
C GLU A 148 23.66 10.38 0.33
N ILE A 149 22.39 10.19 -0.08
CA ILE A 149 21.88 10.58 -1.39
C ILE A 149 22.01 12.10 -1.62
N SER A 150 21.71 12.92 -0.61
CA SER A 150 21.94 14.37 -0.67
C SER A 150 23.43 14.72 -0.78
N ARG A 151 24.32 14.04 -0.03
CA ARG A 151 25.78 14.23 -0.12
C ARG A 151 26.32 13.88 -1.52
N ILE A 152 25.90 12.75 -2.10
CA ILE A 152 26.24 12.35 -3.48
C ILE A 152 25.79 13.42 -4.48
N ASN A 153 24.55 13.88 -4.38
CA ASN A 153 23.97 14.88 -5.29
C ASN A 153 24.68 16.24 -5.18
N GLN A 154 25.10 16.64 -3.97
CA GLN A 154 25.90 17.85 -3.75
C GLN A 154 27.34 17.72 -4.30
N ALA A 155 27.87 16.51 -4.45
CA ALA A 155 29.20 16.21 -4.99
C ALA A 155 29.24 16.03 -6.53
N ALA A 156 28.10 16.08 -7.23
CA ALA A 156 27.99 15.78 -8.65
C ALA A 156 28.95 16.62 -9.54
N GLY A 157 29.79 15.92 -10.32
CA GLY A 157 30.84 16.53 -11.14
C GLY A 157 31.95 17.20 -10.33
N LYS A 158 32.31 16.64 -9.16
CA LYS A 158 33.40 17.11 -8.29
C LYS A 158 34.29 15.98 -7.76
N ALA A 159 33.71 14.97 -7.10
CA ALA A 159 34.44 13.88 -6.42
C ALA A 159 33.52 12.69 -6.06
N PRO A 160 34.09 11.49 -5.85
CA PRO A 160 33.38 10.37 -5.18
C PRO A 160 33.02 10.70 -3.72
N VAL A 161 31.91 10.13 -3.25
CA VAL A 161 31.43 10.25 -1.86
C VAL A 161 31.42 8.86 -1.21
N HIS A 162 32.03 8.73 -0.03
CA HIS A 162 31.98 7.51 0.77
C HIS A 162 30.63 7.36 1.49
N VAL A 163 30.10 6.13 1.47
CA VAL A 163 28.72 5.79 1.87
C VAL A 163 28.60 4.47 2.63
N SER A 164 27.51 4.36 3.39
CA SER A 164 27.09 3.12 4.07
C SER A 164 26.86 1.95 3.10
N ALA A 165 26.84 0.73 3.66
CA ALA A 165 26.47 -0.47 2.92
C ALA A 165 25.03 -0.41 2.38
N ASP A 166 24.11 0.26 3.09
CA ASP A 166 22.72 0.45 2.67
C ASP A 166 22.62 1.25 1.37
N THR A 167 23.21 2.46 1.34
CA THR A 167 23.27 3.29 0.14
C THR A 167 24.00 2.56 -1.00
N LEU A 168 25.07 1.82 -0.68
CA LEU A 168 25.81 1.05 -1.67
C LEU A 168 24.96 -0.07 -2.30
N ALA A 169 24.12 -0.75 -1.51
CA ALA A 169 23.21 -1.79 -1.99
C ALA A 169 22.10 -1.21 -2.89
N VAL A 170 21.42 -0.16 -2.41
CA VAL A 170 20.35 0.54 -3.14
C VAL A 170 20.86 1.12 -4.47
N VAL A 171 22.03 1.77 -4.46
CA VAL A 171 22.61 2.32 -5.70
C VAL A 171 23.03 1.22 -6.67
N LYS A 172 23.65 0.13 -6.21
CA LYS A 172 24.03 -0.99 -7.10
C LYS A 172 22.81 -1.59 -7.79
N ALA A 173 21.80 -2.01 -7.03
CA ALA A 173 20.59 -2.63 -7.57
C ALA A 173 19.80 -1.66 -8.47
N GLY A 174 19.74 -0.37 -8.13
CA GLY A 174 19.16 0.66 -8.98
C GLY A 174 19.87 0.76 -10.34
N LEU A 175 21.21 0.61 -10.38
CA LEU A 175 21.97 0.56 -11.64
C LEU A 175 21.83 -0.78 -12.37
N ASP A 176 21.61 -1.88 -11.66
CA ASP A 176 21.34 -3.20 -12.27
C ASP A 176 19.97 -3.20 -12.97
N VAL A 177 18.92 -2.69 -12.32
CA VAL A 177 17.59 -2.48 -12.94
C VAL A 177 17.64 -1.43 -14.05
N SER A 178 18.47 -0.38 -13.92
CA SER A 178 18.70 0.58 -15.02
C SER A 178 19.32 -0.10 -16.25
N ARG A 179 20.25 -1.05 -16.04
CA ARG A 179 20.85 -1.87 -17.12
C ARG A 179 19.86 -2.83 -17.75
N TRP A 180 19.12 -3.61 -16.96
CA TRP A 180 18.13 -4.57 -17.47
C TRP A 180 17.00 -3.89 -18.25
N SER A 181 16.57 -2.71 -17.81
CA SER A 181 15.49 -1.94 -18.44
C SER A 181 15.94 -1.01 -19.58
N HIS A 182 17.24 -0.98 -19.91
CA HIS A 182 17.84 -0.06 -20.88
C HIS A 182 17.46 1.40 -20.65
N GLY A 183 17.60 1.86 -19.39
CA GLY A 183 17.28 3.23 -18.97
C GLY A 183 15.80 3.58 -19.06
N ALA A 184 14.89 2.61 -18.84
CA ALA A 184 13.47 2.89 -18.66
C ALA A 184 13.16 3.14 -17.17
N PHE A 185 13.77 2.36 -16.27
CA PHE A 185 14.15 2.88 -14.95
C PHE A 185 15.55 3.51 -15.10
N ASP A 186 15.76 4.69 -14.54
CA ASP A 186 17.09 5.31 -14.43
C ASP A 186 17.22 5.98 -13.06
N LEU A 187 18.18 5.52 -12.25
CA LEU A 187 18.40 6.03 -10.90
C LEU A 187 18.70 7.55 -10.84
N SER A 188 19.13 8.15 -11.95
CA SER A 188 19.46 9.57 -12.10
C SER A 188 18.30 10.47 -12.58
N TRP A 189 17.07 9.95 -12.61
CA TRP A 189 15.83 10.71 -12.88
C TRP A 189 15.69 11.99 -12.03
N ALA A 190 16.27 12.02 -10.82
CA ALA A 190 16.03 13.03 -9.78
C ALA A 190 16.41 14.46 -10.17
N VAL A 191 17.16 14.67 -11.26
CA VAL A 191 17.35 16.01 -11.86
C VAL A 191 16.02 16.67 -12.24
N LEU A 192 14.98 15.88 -12.54
CA LEU A 192 13.64 16.34 -12.90
C LEU A 192 12.83 16.89 -11.71
N ARG A 193 13.24 16.64 -10.45
CA ARG A 193 12.64 17.29 -9.26
C ARG A 193 12.84 18.82 -9.23
N LYS A 194 13.70 19.35 -10.11
CA LYS A 194 13.86 20.79 -10.34
C LYS A 194 12.69 21.38 -11.16
N VAL A 195 11.89 20.55 -11.82
CA VAL A 195 10.81 20.95 -12.75
C VAL A 195 9.45 20.29 -12.47
N TYR A 196 9.41 19.21 -11.70
CA TYR A 196 8.17 18.60 -11.18
C TYR A 196 8.00 18.82 -9.67
N ASP A 197 6.77 19.06 -9.25
CA ASP A 197 6.31 18.91 -7.87
C ASP A 197 4.87 18.37 -7.90
N PHE A 198 4.61 17.28 -7.19
CA PHE A 198 3.31 16.61 -7.12
C PHE A 198 2.70 16.63 -5.70
N ARG A 199 3.22 17.49 -4.81
CA ARG A 199 2.69 17.64 -3.46
C ARG A 199 1.37 18.44 -3.49
N PRO A 200 0.35 18.07 -2.69
CA PRO A 200 -0.90 18.81 -2.63
C PRO A 200 -0.70 20.32 -2.37
N GLY A 201 -1.30 21.15 -3.22
CA GLY A 201 -1.17 22.62 -3.15
C GLY A 201 0.10 23.19 -3.79
N HIS A 202 1.07 22.37 -4.19
CA HIS A 202 2.35 22.80 -4.80
C HIS A 202 2.56 22.27 -6.22
N TYR A 203 1.50 21.75 -6.86
CA TYR A 203 1.55 21.14 -8.20
C TYR A 203 2.29 22.01 -9.23
N ARG A 204 3.40 21.48 -9.76
CA ARG A 204 4.16 22.07 -10.86
C ARG A 204 4.58 20.99 -11.85
N VAL A 205 4.46 21.31 -13.12
CA VAL A 205 4.97 20.56 -14.27
C VAL A 205 5.95 21.44 -15.07
N PRO A 206 6.83 20.86 -15.89
CA PRO A 206 7.78 21.62 -16.70
C PRO A 206 7.07 22.50 -17.74
N ARG A 207 7.56 23.72 -17.91
CA ARG A 207 7.23 24.58 -19.06
C ARG A 207 8.14 24.27 -20.24
N ASP A 208 7.76 24.79 -21.41
CA ASP A 208 8.53 24.66 -22.65
C ASP A 208 10.00 25.03 -22.44
N GLY A 209 10.89 24.13 -22.85
CA GLY A 209 12.33 24.27 -22.71
C GLY A 209 12.92 23.92 -21.33
N GLU A 210 12.14 23.81 -20.24
CA GLU A 210 12.68 23.45 -18.91
C GLU A 210 13.26 22.02 -18.87
N LEU A 211 12.73 21.08 -19.67
CA LEU A 211 13.23 19.69 -19.76
C LEU A 211 14.51 19.54 -20.57
N LYS A 212 14.63 20.22 -21.71
CA LYS A 212 15.71 20.02 -22.70
C LYS A 212 17.15 20.08 -22.12
N PRO A 213 17.52 20.99 -21.20
CA PRO A 213 18.85 21.01 -20.60
C PRO A 213 19.04 19.98 -19.48
N LEU A 214 17.97 19.33 -18.99
CA LEU A 214 18.02 18.33 -17.92
C LEU A 214 18.20 16.90 -18.45
N LEU A 215 17.60 16.57 -19.61
CA LEU A 215 17.68 15.21 -20.18
C LEU A 215 19.12 14.67 -20.32
N PRO A 216 20.13 15.44 -20.77
CA PRO A 216 21.51 14.95 -20.86
C PRO A 216 22.18 14.64 -19.50
N LEU A 217 21.54 14.99 -18.39
CA LEU A 217 21.97 14.67 -17.02
C LEU A 217 21.28 13.42 -16.46
N ILE A 218 20.27 12.87 -17.15
CA ILE A 218 19.68 11.55 -16.87
C ILE A 218 20.49 10.54 -17.68
N ASP A 219 21.35 9.80 -16.99
CA ASP A 219 22.29 8.84 -17.57
C ASP A 219 22.86 7.95 -16.47
N TYR A 220 22.25 6.79 -16.24
CA TYR A 220 22.76 5.83 -15.26
C TYR A 220 24.20 5.36 -15.55
N HIS A 221 24.72 5.45 -16.78
CA HIS A 221 26.12 5.13 -17.09
C HIS A 221 27.10 6.17 -16.54
N ALA A 222 26.62 7.38 -16.20
CA ALA A 222 27.38 8.43 -15.55
C ALA A 222 27.40 8.32 -14.01
N VAL A 223 26.76 7.28 -13.43
CA VAL A 223 26.91 6.90 -12.03
C VAL A 223 28.00 5.83 -11.92
N ARG A 224 29.02 6.08 -11.11
CA ARG A 224 30.06 5.09 -10.78
C ARG A 224 29.94 4.65 -9.33
N VAL A 225 30.29 3.39 -9.09
CA VAL A 225 30.28 2.77 -7.76
C VAL A 225 31.58 2.00 -7.57
N ASP A 226 32.37 2.36 -6.55
CA ASP A 226 33.47 1.53 -6.06
C ASP A 226 32.96 0.68 -4.90
N GLY A 227 32.93 -0.64 -5.10
CA GLY A 227 32.47 -1.61 -4.11
C GLY A 227 33.46 -1.88 -2.99
N ALA A 228 34.75 -1.59 -3.16
CA ALA A 228 35.82 -1.84 -2.19
C ALA A 228 36.13 -0.59 -1.35
N ALA A 229 36.13 0.59 -1.97
CA ALA A 229 36.23 1.87 -1.25
C ALA A 229 34.88 2.35 -0.66
N GLN A 230 33.78 1.64 -0.98
CA GLN A 230 32.40 2.02 -0.66
C GLN A 230 32.09 3.47 -1.07
N THR A 231 32.32 3.81 -2.34
CA THR A 231 32.05 5.17 -2.85
C THR A 231 31.09 5.19 -4.03
N VAL A 232 30.38 6.32 -4.17
CA VAL A 232 29.53 6.63 -5.32
C VAL A 232 29.96 7.97 -5.92
N GLU A 233 30.11 8.04 -7.23
CA GLU A 233 30.49 9.25 -7.98
C GLU A 233 29.45 9.53 -9.08
N LEU A 234 29.00 10.78 -9.20
CA LEU A 234 28.19 11.24 -10.33
C LEU A 234 29.09 12.06 -11.27
N MET A 235 29.36 11.54 -12.46
CA MET A 235 30.36 12.08 -13.39
C MET A 235 29.99 13.46 -13.97
N LYS A 236 28.70 13.79 -14.04
CA LYS A 236 28.19 15.01 -14.67
C LYS A 236 27.84 16.06 -13.62
N ARG A 237 28.32 17.29 -13.80
CA ARG A 237 27.95 18.43 -12.93
C ARG A 237 26.45 18.71 -13.06
N GLY A 238 25.75 18.76 -11.93
CA GLY A 238 24.30 19.06 -11.87
C GLY A 238 23.37 17.84 -12.03
N MET A 239 23.95 16.66 -12.29
CA MET A 239 23.30 15.36 -12.15
C MET A 239 22.84 15.13 -10.70
N ALA A 240 21.84 14.27 -10.51
CA ALA A 240 21.35 13.86 -9.20
C ALA A 240 20.72 12.47 -9.32
N ILE A 241 20.92 11.61 -8.32
CA ILE A 241 20.20 10.34 -8.13
C ILE A 241 19.08 10.48 -7.10
N GLY A 242 18.06 9.62 -7.21
CA GLY A 242 16.90 9.64 -6.32
C GLY A 242 16.31 8.25 -6.08
N THR A 243 15.85 8.02 -4.86
CA THR A 243 15.51 6.71 -4.32
C THR A 243 14.01 6.39 -4.31
N GLY A 244 13.14 7.31 -4.77
CA GLY A 244 11.68 7.18 -4.61
C GLY A 244 11.03 5.89 -5.14
N GLY A 245 11.58 5.30 -6.21
CA GLY A 245 11.13 4.04 -6.81
C GLY A 245 11.98 2.80 -6.46
N ILE A 246 12.75 2.84 -5.36
CA ILE A 246 13.57 1.68 -4.91
C ILE A 246 13.79 1.64 -3.38
N GLY A 247 13.87 2.80 -2.73
CA GLY A 247 14.22 2.93 -1.31
C GLY A 247 13.15 2.44 -0.35
N LYS A 248 11.86 2.51 -0.74
CA LYS A 248 10.76 1.94 0.05
C LYS A 248 10.92 0.42 0.11
N GLY A 249 11.13 -0.20 -1.06
CA GLY A 249 11.38 -1.64 -1.17
C GLY A 249 12.56 -2.12 -0.32
N TYR A 250 13.66 -1.37 -0.29
CA TYR A 250 14.78 -1.68 0.59
C TYR A 250 14.44 -1.53 2.08
N ALA A 251 13.68 -0.51 2.46
CA ALA A 251 13.22 -0.34 3.84
C ALA A 251 12.28 -1.47 4.29
N LEU A 252 11.45 -2.03 3.40
CA LEU A 252 10.67 -3.24 3.67
C LEU A 252 11.57 -4.46 3.85
N ASP A 253 12.55 -4.70 2.97
CA ASP A 253 13.52 -5.79 3.09
C ASP A 253 14.27 -5.75 4.44
N ARG A 254 14.74 -4.56 4.83
CA ARG A 254 15.44 -4.33 6.09
C ARG A 254 14.55 -4.43 7.34
N ALA A 255 13.30 -3.98 7.26
CA ALA A 255 12.34 -4.16 8.35
C ALA A 255 11.96 -5.65 8.54
N GLY A 256 11.81 -6.41 7.45
CA GLY A 256 11.60 -7.86 7.49
C GLY A 256 12.78 -8.61 8.13
N ASP A 257 14.02 -8.22 7.84
CA ASP A 257 15.21 -8.75 8.53
C ASP A 257 15.16 -8.52 10.06
N VAL A 258 14.70 -7.35 10.51
CA VAL A 258 14.58 -7.04 11.95
C VAL A 258 13.49 -7.87 12.61
N LEU A 259 12.32 -8.05 11.96
CA LEU A 259 11.25 -8.90 12.49
C LEU A 259 11.72 -10.35 12.68
N ARG A 260 12.38 -10.93 11.67
CA ARG A 260 12.91 -12.30 11.74
C ARG A 260 14.02 -12.44 12.78
N ALA A 261 14.88 -11.43 12.93
CA ALA A 261 15.88 -11.39 14.00
C ALA A 261 15.26 -11.35 15.42
N HIS A 262 14.02 -10.87 15.55
CA HIS A 262 13.22 -10.93 16.78
C HIS A 262 12.39 -12.22 16.94
N GLY A 263 12.51 -13.19 16.03
CA GLY A 263 11.72 -14.42 16.04
C GLY A 263 10.28 -14.23 15.58
N ILE A 264 10.03 -13.23 14.73
CA ILE A 264 8.72 -12.97 14.10
C ILE A 264 8.80 -13.37 12.63
N ASP A 265 8.28 -14.55 12.30
CA ASP A 265 8.25 -15.08 10.93
C ASP A 265 6.91 -14.84 10.21
N ASP A 266 5.77 -14.91 10.90
CA ASP A 266 4.44 -14.71 10.30
C ASP A 266 4.06 -13.21 10.26
N TYR A 267 4.49 -12.48 9.21
CA TYR A 267 4.22 -11.03 9.10
C TYR A 267 3.89 -10.50 7.70
N MET A 268 3.29 -9.30 7.69
CA MET A 268 3.05 -8.45 6.54
C MET A 268 3.51 -7.02 6.85
N ILE A 269 4.26 -6.41 5.93
CA ILE A 269 4.64 -4.98 5.96
C ILE A 269 4.01 -4.29 4.76
N PHE A 270 3.43 -3.11 4.95
CA PHE A 270 2.97 -2.22 3.88
C PHE A 270 3.67 -0.86 4.00
N GLY A 271 4.03 -0.26 2.86
CA GLY A 271 4.48 1.12 2.75
C GLY A 271 4.32 1.66 1.33
N GLY A 272 3.50 2.70 1.17
CA GLY A 272 3.40 3.49 -0.07
C GLY A 272 3.25 2.70 -1.38
N GLY A 273 2.16 1.93 -1.52
CA GLY A 273 1.87 1.15 -2.73
C GLY A 273 2.55 -0.22 -2.79
N GLN A 274 3.43 -0.52 -1.82
CA GLN A 274 4.17 -1.76 -1.72
C GLN A 274 3.80 -2.58 -0.48
N VAL A 275 3.85 -3.90 -0.61
CA VAL A 275 3.67 -4.90 0.45
C VAL A 275 4.88 -5.86 0.46
N GLN A 276 5.24 -6.39 1.62
CA GLN A 276 6.09 -7.57 1.78
C GLN A 276 5.38 -8.54 2.72
N VAL A 277 5.47 -9.84 2.44
CA VAL A 277 4.89 -10.91 3.25
C VAL A 277 5.93 -12.01 3.50
N HIS A 278 5.90 -12.58 4.69
CA HIS A 278 6.72 -13.72 5.08
C HIS A 278 5.88 -14.68 5.93
N GLY A 279 6.14 -15.98 5.82
CA GLY A 279 5.36 -17.01 6.48
C GLY A 279 3.87 -16.98 6.08
N THR A 280 2.99 -17.18 7.05
CA THR A 280 1.56 -17.41 6.86
C THR A 280 0.69 -16.53 7.77
N ARG A 281 -0.55 -16.28 7.37
CA ARG A 281 -1.57 -15.74 8.27
C ARG A 281 -2.29 -16.88 9.02
N GLY A 282 -1.57 -17.56 9.91
CA GLY A 282 -2.08 -18.67 10.70
C GLY A 282 -2.42 -19.89 9.84
N GLY A 283 -1.43 -20.43 9.14
CA GLY A 283 -1.54 -21.65 8.33
C GLY A 283 -2.15 -21.45 6.94
N ARG A 284 -2.38 -20.21 6.49
CA ARG A 284 -2.78 -19.86 5.12
C ARG A 284 -1.85 -18.78 4.55
N PRO A 285 -1.62 -18.72 3.23
CA PRO A 285 -0.88 -17.61 2.62
C PRO A 285 -1.46 -16.25 3.00
N TRP A 286 -0.62 -15.22 2.96
CA TRP A 286 -1.09 -13.84 3.06
C TRP A 286 -1.82 -13.44 1.79
N ARG A 287 -2.93 -12.71 1.93
CA ARG A 287 -3.74 -12.26 0.79
C ARG A 287 -3.55 -10.76 0.56
N VAL A 288 -3.06 -10.40 -0.62
CA VAL A 288 -2.77 -9.00 -1.01
C VAL A 288 -3.71 -8.57 -2.12
N GLY A 289 -4.44 -7.48 -1.91
CA GLY A 289 -5.39 -6.93 -2.88
C GLY A 289 -4.71 -6.05 -3.95
N ILE A 290 -5.10 -6.23 -5.21
CA ILE A 290 -4.62 -5.43 -6.35
C ILE A 290 -5.69 -4.37 -6.67
N GLN A 291 -5.36 -3.09 -6.48
CA GLN A 291 -6.33 -2.00 -6.63
C GLN A 291 -6.71 -1.79 -8.11
N HIS A 292 -7.99 -1.55 -8.38
CA HIS A 292 -8.47 -1.11 -9.68
C HIS A 292 -7.98 0.32 -9.99
N PRO A 293 -7.22 0.56 -11.08
CA PRO A 293 -6.49 1.83 -11.32
C PRO A 293 -7.38 3.08 -11.54
N ARG A 294 -8.70 2.89 -11.53
CA ARG A 294 -9.74 3.91 -11.77
C ARG A 294 -10.89 3.88 -10.76
N ARG A 295 -10.75 3.11 -9.68
CA ARG A 295 -11.75 2.94 -8.61
C ARG A 295 -11.05 2.83 -7.24
N ASN A 296 -11.83 2.79 -6.16
CA ASN A 296 -11.32 2.68 -4.78
C ASN A 296 -11.41 1.25 -4.22
N ASP A 297 -11.68 0.25 -5.06
CA ASP A 297 -11.81 -1.17 -4.71
C ASP A 297 -10.75 -2.04 -5.42
N TYR A 298 -10.62 -3.28 -4.97
CA TYR A 298 -9.68 -4.26 -5.51
C TYR A 298 -10.34 -5.07 -6.64
N PHE A 299 -9.66 -5.22 -7.79
CA PHE A 299 -10.18 -6.03 -8.90
C PHE A 299 -9.76 -7.50 -8.82
N ALA A 300 -8.65 -7.76 -8.14
CA ALA A 300 -8.10 -9.08 -7.89
C ALA A 300 -7.40 -9.09 -6.52
N ALA A 301 -7.10 -10.27 -6.02
CA ALA A 301 -6.15 -10.48 -4.93
C ALA A 301 -5.24 -11.66 -5.26
N ILE A 302 -4.00 -11.62 -4.80
CA ILE A 302 -3.04 -12.73 -4.88
C ILE A 302 -2.84 -13.32 -3.49
N GLU A 303 -2.72 -14.65 -3.42
CA GLU A 303 -2.28 -15.37 -2.23
C GLU A 303 -0.77 -15.63 -2.33
N ALA A 304 -0.04 -15.19 -1.31
CA ALA A 304 1.42 -15.00 -1.36
C ALA A 304 2.08 -15.30 -0.01
N SER A 305 3.36 -15.67 -0.07
CA SER A 305 4.23 -15.94 1.06
C SER A 305 5.68 -15.70 0.60
N ASP A 306 6.55 -15.26 1.50
CA ASP A 306 7.99 -15.04 1.29
C ASP A 306 8.38 -14.20 0.05
N VAL A 307 7.60 -13.15 -0.23
CA VAL A 307 7.78 -12.23 -1.39
C VAL A 307 7.43 -10.78 -1.06
N SER A 308 7.89 -9.85 -1.90
CA SER A 308 7.37 -8.48 -1.96
C SER A 308 6.58 -8.22 -3.23
N ILE A 309 5.55 -7.38 -3.10
CA ILE A 309 4.60 -7.01 -4.14
C ILE A 309 4.55 -5.48 -4.19
N SER A 310 4.98 -4.84 -5.28
CA SER A 310 4.94 -3.37 -5.44
C SER A 310 4.09 -2.96 -6.64
N THR A 311 3.29 -1.90 -6.48
CA THR A 311 2.42 -1.39 -7.55
C THR A 311 2.81 0.03 -7.97
N SER A 312 3.21 0.20 -9.24
CA SER A 312 3.36 1.49 -9.91
C SER A 312 2.06 1.87 -10.64
N GLY A 313 1.63 3.13 -10.55
CA GLY A 313 0.37 3.60 -11.17
C GLY A 313 0.30 5.09 -11.50
N ASP A 314 -0.42 5.44 -12.58
CA ASP A 314 -0.65 6.83 -13.02
C ASP A 314 -1.70 7.60 -12.20
N TYR A 315 -2.25 6.95 -11.17
CA TYR A 315 -3.22 7.47 -10.22
C TYR A 315 -2.60 7.85 -8.87
N GLU A 316 -1.28 7.80 -8.76
CA GLU A 316 -0.52 8.22 -7.57
C GLU A 316 0.38 9.43 -7.91
N HIS A 317 0.49 10.37 -6.97
CA HIS A 317 1.20 11.65 -7.13
C HIS A 317 0.94 12.30 -8.50
N VAL A 318 -0.33 12.70 -8.69
CA VAL A 318 -0.89 13.05 -10.00
C VAL A 318 -1.61 14.40 -9.98
N TYR A 319 -1.37 15.18 -11.03
CA TYR A 319 -2.05 16.43 -11.39
C TYR A 319 -2.83 16.21 -12.70
N VAL A 320 -3.98 16.87 -12.86
CA VAL A 320 -4.72 16.91 -14.12
C VAL A 320 -4.86 18.38 -14.50
N ASP A 321 -4.39 18.73 -15.70
CA ASP A 321 -4.38 20.12 -16.17
C ASP A 321 -5.73 20.53 -16.81
N PRO A 322 -5.95 21.83 -17.11
CA PRO A 322 -7.21 22.31 -17.69
C PRO A 322 -7.56 21.76 -19.09
N SER A 323 -6.64 21.07 -19.78
CA SER A 323 -6.93 20.35 -21.02
C SER A 323 -7.42 18.91 -20.80
N GLY A 324 -7.43 18.45 -19.54
CA GLY A 324 -7.70 17.06 -19.17
C GLY A 324 -6.48 16.15 -19.22
N ARG A 325 -5.29 16.67 -19.56
CA ARG A 325 -4.07 15.85 -19.59
C ARG A 325 -3.63 15.49 -18.17
N ARG A 326 -3.32 14.21 -18.00
CA ARG A 326 -2.77 13.64 -16.77
C ARG A 326 -1.26 13.85 -16.71
N TRP A 327 -0.78 14.33 -15.58
CA TRP A 327 0.63 14.42 -15.24
C TRP A 327 0.88 13.65 -13.95
N HIS A 328 1.65 12.57 -14.00
CA HIS A 328 1.98 11.72 -12.86
C HIS A 328 3.50 11.61 -12.67
N HIS A 329 3.91 11.16 -11.49
CA HIS A 329 5.31 11.08 -11.08
C HIS A 329 6.16 10.07 -11.90
N ILE A 330 5.56 9.04 -12.49
CA ILE A 330 6.26 8.06 -13.34
C ILE A 330 6.53 8.66 -14.72
N VAL A 331 7.78 9.03 -14.98
CA VAL A 331 8.25 9.69 -16.22
C VAL A 331 9.18 8.78 -17.02
N ASP A 332 9.15 8.91 -18.35
CA ASP A 332 10.14 8.29 -19.24
C ASP A 332 11.47 9.09 -19.16
N PRO A 333 12.60 8.47 -18.76
CA PRO A 333 13.91 9.13 -18.72
C PRO A 333 14.35 9.79 -20.03
N LYS A 334 13.87 9.32 -21.19
CA LYS A 334 14.30 9.78 -22.53
C LYS A 334 13.58 11.05 -22.97
N THR A 335 12.37 11.29 -22.50
CA THR A 335 11.56 12.49 -22.82
C THR A 335 11.42 13.44 -21.62
N GLY A 336 11.54 12.94 -20.39
CA GLY A 336 11.25 13.67 -19.15
C GLY A 336 9.75 13.97 -18.96
N LEU A 337 8.88 13.30 -19.72
CA LEU A 337 7.42 13.42 -19.66
C LEU A 337 6.80 12.19 -18.98
N PRO A 338 5.57 12.31 -18.43
CA PRO A 338 4.84 11.17 -17.88
C PRO A 338 4.60 10.09 -18.94
N VAL A 339 4.66 8.82 -18.53
CA VAL A 339 4.48 7.68 -19.44
C VAL A 339 3.01 7.44 -19.77
N GLU A 340 2.68 7.42 -21.05
CA GLU A 340 1.35 7.07 -21.56
C GLU A 340 1.33 5.60 -22.05
N GLY A 341 0.17 4.93 -21.96
CA GLY A 341 -0.03 3.54 -22.43
C GLY A 341 -0.18 2.46 -21.33
N THR A 342 0.25 2.75 -20.10
CA THR A 342 0.10 1.87 -18.93
C THR A 342 -0.73 2.57 -17.84
N MET A 343 -1.64 1.88 -17.16
CA MET A 343 -2.42 2.43 -16.02
C MET A 343 -1.90 1.94 -14.67
N SER A 344 -1.60 0.64 -14.55
CA SER A 344 -0.89 0.08 -13.39
C SER A 344 0.03 -1.07 -13.78
N VAL A 345 1.02 -1.30 -12.93
CA VAL A 345 1.87 -2.50 -12.92
C VAL A 345 2.07 -2.93 -11.48
N THR A 346 1.60 -4.12 -11.12
CA THR A 346 1.94 -4.80 -9.87
C THR A 346 2.99 -5.86 -10.16
N LEU A 347 4.19 -5.69 -9.60
CA LEU A 347 5.27 -6.70 -9.61
C LEU A 347 5.20 -7.56 -8.35
N ILE A 348 5.52 -8.85 -8.48
CA ILE A 348 5.88 -9.76 -7.40
C ILE A 348 7.34 -10.20 -7.61
N ALA A 349 8.18 -10.11 -6.57
CA ALA A 349 9.58 -10.51 -6.60
C ALA A 349 10.07 -10.95 -5.19
N PRO A 350 11.15 -11.74 -5.08
CA PRO A 350 11.68 -12.21 -3.79
C PRO A 350 12.36 -11.12 -2.93
N SER A 351 12.46 -9.88 -3.42
CA SER A 351 12.97 -8.72 -2.68
C SER A 351 12.13 -7.49 -3.01
N GLY A 352 11.81 -6.71 -1.99
CA GLY A 352 11.10 -5.45 -2.10
C GLY A 352 11.90 -4.40 -2.87
N LEU A 353 13.21 -4.31 -2.67
CA LEU A 353 14.09 -3.43 -3.43
C LEU A 353 13.99 -3.69 -4.94
N TYR A 354 13.88 -4.96 -5.36
CA TYR A 354 13.65 -5.29 -6.78
C TYR A 354 12.19 -5.11 -7.21
N ALA A 355 11.20 -5.46 -6.39
CA ALA A 355 9.78 -5.27 -6.72
C ALA A 355 9.44 -3.80 -7.01
N ASP A 356 9.93 -2.87 -6.18
CA ASP A 356 9.70 -1.42 -6.32
C ASP A 356 10.25 -0.92 -7.66
N ALA A 357 11.55 -1.15 -7.91
CA ALA A 357 12.25 -0.68 -9.10
C ALA A 357 11.77 -1.36 -10.41
N LEU A 358 11.48 -2.67 -10.37
CA LEU A 358 10.95 -3.39 -11.53
C LEU A 358 9.52 -2.96 -11.87
N SER A 359 8.70 -2.59 -10.88
CA SER A 359 7.35 -2.08 -11.16
C SER A 359 7.39 -0.78 -11.98
N THR A 360 8.30 0.13 -11.62
CA THR A 360 8.56 1.35 -12.39
C THR A 360 9.14 1.01 -13.77
N ALA A 361 10.14 0.13 -13.84
CA ALA A 361 10.78 -0.26 -15.11
C ALA A 361 9.77 -0.85 -16.12
N VAL A 362 8.91 -1.78 -15.68
CA VAL A 362 7.87 -2.41 -16.50
C VAL A 362 6.79 -1.39 -16.88
N PHE A 363 6.45 -0.44 -16.01
CA PHE A 363 5.51 0.64 -16.31
C PHE A 363 6.00 1.50 -17.48
N VAL A 364 7.26 1.94 -17.43
CA VAL A 364 7.90 2.78 -18.47
C VAL A 364 8.13 2.00 -19.78
N LEU A 365 8.46 0.71 -19.70
CA LEU A 365 8.63 -0.14 -20.88
C LEU A 365 7.31 -0.48 -21.59
N GLY A 366 6.20 -0.54 -20.85
CA GLY A 366 4.91 -1.03 -21.32
C GLY A 366 4.86 -2.57 -21.47
N PRO A 367 3.67 -3.18 -21.58
CA PRO A 367 3.47 -4.61 -21.33
C PRO A 367 4.43 -5.54 -22.07
N LYS A 368 4.52 -5.41 -23.41
CA LYS A 368 5.31 -6.32 -24.26
C LYS A 368 6.81 -6.28 -23.98
N LYS A 369 7.37 -5.10 -23.69
CA LYS A 369 8.80 -4.94 -23.41
C LYS A 369 9.13 -5.26 -21.94
N GLY A 370 8.23 -4.89 -21.03
CA GLY A 370 8.37 -5.21 -19.61
C GLY A 370 8.40 -6.71 -19.35
N LEU A 371 7.44 -7.48 -19.88
CA LEU A 371 7.44 -8.94 -19.74
C LEU A 371 8.66 -9.61 -20.39
N ALA A 372 9.12 -9.10 -21.54
CA ALA A 372 10.34 -9.59 -22.18
C ALA A 372 11.62 -9.29 -21.38
N MET A 373 11.65 -8.19 -20.61
CA MET A 373 12.73 -7.89 -19.66
C MET A 373 12.67 -8.84 -18.45
N LEU A 374 11.50 -9.06 -17.85
CA LEU A 374 11.35 -9.95 -16.69
C LEU A 374 11.81 -11.38 -17.01
N ALA A 375 11.47 -11.90 -18.19
CA ALA A 375 11.91 -13.22 -18.66
C ALA A 375 13.44 -13.36 -18.87
N GLY A 376 14.20 -12.27 -18.79
CA GLY A 376 15.67 -12.25 -18.87
C GLY A 376 16.39 -12.01 -17.54
N LEU A 377 15.67 -11.95 -16.41
CA LEU A 377 16.24 -11.71 -15.09
C LEU A 377 16.93 -12.95 -14.49
N PRO A 378 17.90 -12.79 -13.58
CA PRO A 378 18.58 -13.89 -12.90
C PRO A 378 17.75 -14.49 -11.73
N PHE A 379 16.51 -14.06 -11.55
CA PHE A 379 15.55 -14.54 -10.54
C PHE A 379 14.13 -14.43 -11.11
N GLU A 380 13.20 -15.21 -10.56
CA GLU A 380 11.79 -15.16 -10.96
C GLU A 380 11.14 -13.84 -10.49
N ALA A 381 10.44 -13.17 -11.41
CA ALA A 381 9.66 -11.97 -11.15
C ALA A 381 8.40 -12.00 -12.02
N GLU A 382 7.26 -11.71 -11.41
CA GLU A 382 5.94 -11.81 -12.03
C GLU A 382 5.25 -10.46 -12.06
N ALA A 383 4.51 -10.17 -13.12
CA ALA A 383 3.76 -8.93 -13.28
C ALA A 383 2.27 -9.16 -13.54
N VAL A 384 1.44 -8.26 -12.99
CA VAL A 384 0.05 -8.01 -13.38
C VAL A 384 -0.03 -6.56 -13.86
N ILE A 385 -0.37 -6.36 -15.13
CA ILE A 385 -0.32 -5.07 -15.81
C ILE A 385 -1.74 -4.71 -16.26
N VAL A 386 -2.16 -3.46 -16.05
CA VAL A 386 -3.38 -2.91 -16.67
C VAL A 386 -2.96 -1.86 -17.68
N ASP A 387 -3.23 -2.10 -18.96
CA ASP A 387 -2.87 -1.19 -20.06
C ASP A 387 -3.91 -0.08 -20.29
N SER A 388 -3.57 0.92 -21.12
CA SER A 388 -4.49 2.03 -21.43
C SER A 388 -5.70 1.64 -22.28
N SER A 389 -5.78 0.40 -22.78
CA SER A 389 -6.97 -0.20 -23.42
C SER A 389 -7.80 -1.04 -22.44
N CYS A 390 -7.50 -0.89 -21.14
CA CYS A 390 -8.14 -1.55 -20.01
C CYS A 390 -7.89 -3.06 -19.94
N ARG A 391 -6.94 -3.61 -20.71
CA ARG A 391 -6.60 -5.05 -20.68
C ARG A 391 -5.73 -5.38 -19.48
N VAL A 392 -6.05 -6.49 -18.80
CA VAL A 392 -5.18 -7.12 -17.82
C VAL A 392 -4.23 -8.05 -18.56
N ILE A 393 -2.92 -7.88 -18.35
CA ILE A 393 -1.86 -8.63 -19.02
C ILE A 393 -0.91 -9.14 -17.94
N THR A 394 -0.65 -10.44 -17.91
CA THR A 394 0.12 -11.12 -16.85
C THR A 394 1.42 -11.71 -17.36
N THR A 395 2.34 -12.02 -16.45
CA THR A 395 3.40 -13.01 -16.72
C THR A 395 2.76 -14.40 -16.85
N PRO A 396 3.22 -15.26 -17.78
CA PRO A 396 2.65 -16.61 -17.92
C PRO A 396 2.74 -17.40 -16.62
N GLY A 397 1.61 -17.95 -16.15
CA GLY A 397 1.51 -18.65 -14.86
C GLY A 397 1.05 -17.79 -13.67
N THR A 398 1.08 -16.46 -13.79
CA THR A 398 0.65 -15.55 -12.71
C THR A 398 -0.88 -15.44 -12.61
N GLU A 399 -1.60 -15.52 -13.72
CA GLU A 399 -3.08 -15.41 -13.74
C GLU A 399 -3.74 -16.50 -12.88
N GLN A 400 -3.15 -17.71 -12.85
CA GLN A 400 -3.58 -18.84 -12.04
C GLN A 400 -3.45 -18.58 -10.52
N LYS A 401 -2.71 -17.55 -10.11
CA LYS A 401 -2.54 -17.10 -8.72
C LYS A 401 -3.50 -15.96 -8.34
N LEU A 402 -4.33 -15.48 -9.27
CA LEU A 402 -5.21 -14.33 -9.08
C LEU A 402 -6.65 -14.73 -8.77
N HIS A 403 -7.11 -14.33 -7.59
CA HIS A 403 -8.51 -14.38 -7.20
C HIS A 403 -9.21 -13.10 -7.68
N PHE A 404 -9.74 -13.11 -8.90
CA PHE A 404 -10.50 -11.99 -9.46
C PHE A 404 -11.77 -11.71 -8.65
N HIS A 405 -11.91 -10.44 -8.22
CA HIS A 405 -13.10 -9.87 -7.59
C HIS A 405 -14.00 -9.16 -8.61
N ILE A 406 -13.43 -8.72 -9.74
CA ILE A 406 -14.14 -8.18 -10.90
C ILE A 406 -13.81 -9.09 -12.09
N ALA A 407 -14.83 -9.66 -12.73
CA ALA A 407 -14.66 -10.49 -13.92
C ALA A 407 -14.10 -9.67 -15.10
N LEU A 408 -13.29 -10.32 -15.94
CA LEU A 408 -12.74 -9.72 -17.15
C LEU A 408 -13.61 -10.05 -18.38
N ASP A 409 -13.74 -9.09 -19.29
CA ASP A 409 -14.46 -9.21 -20.57
C ASP A 409 -13.47 -9.04 -21.73
N ASP A 410 -13.24 -10.08 -22.55
CA ASP A 410 -12.10 -10.15 -23.49
C ASP A 410 -10.75 -9.78 -22.84
N GLY A 411 -10.54 -10.22 -21.59
CA GLY A 411 -9.36 -9.85 -20.78
C GLY A 411 -9.33 -8.38 -20.32
N LYS A 412 -10.39 -7.61 -20.52
CA LYS A 412 -10.50 -6.21 -20.08
C LYS A 412 -11.16 -6.07 -18.72
N LEU A 413 -10.71 -5.07 -17.97
CA LEU A 413 -11.16 -4.74 -16.63
C LEU A 413 -12.37 -3.77 -16.65
N ALA A 414 -13.50 -4.23 -16.13
CA ALA A 414 -14.78 -3.52 -16.21
C ALA A 414 -14.84 -2.23 -15.36
N GLY A 415 -15.22 -1.11 -16.01
CA GLY A 415 -15.35 0.21 -15.37
C GLY A 415 -14.06 1.05 -15.39
N CYS A 416 -13.07 0.66 -16.19
CA CYS A 416 -11.78 1.33 -16.29
C CYS A 416 -11.80 2.56 -17.24
N ASP A 417 -12.83 2.71 -18.08
CA ASP A 417 -12.99 3.88 -18.98
C ASP A 417 -13.47 5.16 -18.25
N ALA A 418 -13.95 5.05 -17.00
CA ALA A 418 -14.52 6.16 -16.21
C ALA A 418 -13.49 7.17 -15.66
N GLY A 419 -12.36 7.33 -16.33
CA GLY A 419 -11.08 7.77 -15.74
C GLY A 419 -10.89 9.26 -15.45
N ALA A 420 -11.74 10.15 -15.96
CA ALA A 420 -11.66 11.59 -15.69
C ALA A 420 -12.33 11.94 -14.35
N ASP A 421 -13.65 11.71 -14.27
CA ASP A 421 -14.46 11.96 -13.08
C ASP A 421 -13.89 11.37 -11.79
N TRP A 422 -13.32 10.15 -11.85
CA TRP A 422 -12.90 9.44 -10.64
C TRP A 422 -11.81 10.19 -9.87
N LEU A 423 -10.82 10.81 -10.54
CA LEU A 423 -9.79 11.56 -9.82
C LEU A 423 -10.31 12.87 -9.26
N HIS A 424 -11.22 13.57 -9.95
CA HIS A 424 -11.90 14.73 -9.39
C HIS A 424 -12.71 14.33 -8.14
N ARG A 425 -13.44 13.20 -8.18
CA ARG A 425 -14.16 12.65 -7.00
C ARG A 425 -13.21 12.23 -5.87
N ARG A 426 -12.04 11.65 -6.18
CA ARG A 426 -11.02 11.25 -5.19
C ARG A 426 -10.36 12.45 -4.52
N ALA A 427 -10.03 13.51 -5.28
CA ALA A 427 -9.43 14.74 -4.76
C ALA A 427 -10.41 15.59 -3.92
N LEU A 428 -11.72 15.49 -4.19
CA LEU A 428 -12.77 16.24 -3.48
C LEU A 428 -13.35 15.51 -2.26
N SER A 429 -12.91 14.29 -1.95
CA SER A 429 -13.47 13.48 -0.85
C SER A 429 -12.60 13.57 0.42
N PRO A 430 -12.93 14.43 1.40
CA PRO A 430 -12.35 14.28 2.74
C PRO A 430 -12.76 12.91 3.31
N ALA A 431 -11.89 12.32 4.14
CA ALA A 431 -12.18 11.04 4.80
C ALA A 431 -13.41 11.19 5.73
N LYS A 432 -14.57 10.71 5.27
CA LYS A 432 -15.77 10.64 6.12
C LYS A 432 -15.50 9.64 7.25
N ALA A 433 -15.41 10.16 8.48
CA ALA A 433 -15.43 9.31 9.66
C ALA A 433 -16.70 8.44 9.67
N PRO A 434 -16.61 7.16 10.06
CA PRO A 434 -17.79 6.32 10.24
C PRO A 434 -18.68 6.89 11.36
N PRO A 435 -20.00 6.58 11.35
CA PRO A 435 -20.89 6.98 12.43
C PRO A 435 -20.38 6.45 13.78
N ALA A 436 -20.48 7.26 14.82
CA ALA A 436 -20.06 6.87 16.16
C ALA A 436 -20.90 5.68 16.67
N PRO A 437 -20.30 4.71 17.39
CA PRO A 437 -21.08 3.65 18.03
C PRO A 437 -22.00 4.25 19.09
N GLU A 438 -23.24 3.74 19.16
CA GLU A 438 -24.21 4.16 20.16
C GLU A 438 -23.69 3.87 21.57
N GLY A 439 -23.54 4.93 22.38
CA GLY A 439 -22.94 4.83 23.70
C GLY A 439 -23.86 4.11 24.68
N THR A 440 -23.45 2.95 25.17
CA THR A 440 -24.09 2.29 26.31
C THR A 440 -24.01 3.18 27.55
N ALA A 441 -25.14 3.74 27.97
CA ALA A 441 -25.22 4.54 29.18
C ALA A 441 -24.97 3.66 30.43
N GLY A 442 -23.77 3.76 31.00
CA GLY A 442 -23.47 3.21 32.32
C GLY A 442 -24.11 4.09 33.39
N GLY A 443 -25.01 3.51 34.19
CA GLY A 443 -25.62 4.19 35.33
C GLY A 443 -24.66 4.32 36.52
N GLY A 444 -24.78 5.43 37.24
CA GLY A 444 -24.12 5.74 38.51
C GLY A 444 -24.91 6.82 39.24
#